data_AF-A0A6A3BAX8-F1
#
_entry.id   AF-A0A6A3BAX8-F1
#
_cell.length_a   1.000
_cell.length_b   1.000
_cell.length_c   1.000
_cell.angle_alpha   90.00
_cell.angle_beta   90.00
_cell.angle_gamma   90.00
#
_symmetry.space_group_name_H-M   'P 1'
#
loop_
_entity.id
_entity.type
_entity.pdbx_description
1 polymer ?
#
loop_
_entity_poly.entity_id
_entity_poly.type
_entity_poly.pdbx_seq_one_letter_code
_entity_poly.pdbx_strand_id
1 'polypeptide(L)'
;MQRQGITHGGSSGRESCRAGMNGGRQACMATCSNTIMFLNCTDSILRSPLDCSATGLCYVYVNETSRVNACEAAPICCTLKAGGSATAYAIRARETGCRAYTSFVNLQMNLPVNRWPEPGMEFQWVSPPEPICGNQVDCDGNSTCGPDPNSNVFWSCLCNSGLFWNPIKGVCAASGLGLI
;
A
#
# COMPACT_ATOMS: atom_id res chain seq x y z
N MET A 1 -8.20 5.07 10.99
CA MET A 1 -7.49 4.25 9.99
C MET A 1 -8.39 4.13 8.79
N GLN A 2 -7.99 4.71 7.65
CA GLN A 2 -8.79 4.66 6.42
C GLN A 2 -8.33 3.46 5.56
N ARG A 3 -9.27 2.86 4.83
CA ARG A 3 -9.08 1.69 3.95
C ARG A 3 -9.58 2.03 2.56
N GLN A 4 -8.81 1.74 1.52
CA GLN A 4 -9.26 1.81 0.12
C GLN A 4 -8.79 0.56 -0.61
N GLY A 5 -9.65 0.07 -1.51
CA GLY A 5 -9.33 -0.99 -2.46
C GLY A 5 -8.91 -0.40 -3.80
N ILE A 6 -7.80 -0.88 -4.35
CA ILE A 6 -7.40 -0.60 -5.75
C ILE A 6 -7.66 -1.89 -6.56
N THR A 7 -8.38 -1.80 -7.67
CA THR A 7 -8.53 -2.88 -8.65
C THR A 7 -7.51 -2.67 -9.77
N HIS A 8 -6.68 -3.67 -10.06
CA HIS A 8 -5.61 -3.54 -11.05
C HIS A 8 -6.09 -3.88 -12.46
N GLY A 9 -6.00 -2.90 -13.37
CA GLY A 9 -5.79 -3.12 -14.80
C GLY A 9 -4.29 -3.22 -15.08
N GLY A 10 -3.86 -4.27 -15.77
CA GLY A 10 -2.44 -4.64 -15.92
C GLY A 10 -1.54 -3.52 -16.43
N SER A 11 -0.55 -3.13 -15.62
CA SER A 11 0.71 -2.56 -16.09
C SER A 11 1.76 -2.66 -14.98
N SER A 12 2.97 -3.07 -15.36
CA SER A 12 4.16 -3.10 -14.50
C SER A 12 4.46 -1.69 -14.02
N GLY A 13 4.11 -1.40 -12.77
CA GLY A 13 4.28 -0.10 -12.15
C GLY A 13 4.84 -0.26 -10.74
N ARG A 14 5.87 0.52 -10.40
CA ARG A 14 6.23 0.75 -9.01
C ARG A 14 5.09 1.58 -8.41
N GLU A 15 4.08 0.92 -7.84
CA GLU A 15 3.03 1.61 -7.10
C GLU A 15 3.59 2.11 -5.77
N SER A 16 4.27 3.25 -5.85
CA SER A 16 4.40 4.12 -4.69
C SER A 16 3.05 4.78 -4.54
N CYS A 17 2.38 4.56 -3.40
CA CYS A 17 1.34 5.48 -2.93
C CYS A 17 1.99 6.85 -2.73
N ARG A 18 2.16 7.63 -3.80
CA ARG A 18 2.41 9.07 -3.73
C ARG A 18 1.04 9.69 -3.55
N ALA A 19 0.58 9.74 -2.30
CA ALA A 19 -0.28 10.85 -1.94
C ALA A 19 0.57 12.11 -2.17
N GLY A 20 0.25 12.85 -3.23
CA GLY A 20 0.94 14.09 -3.52
C GLY A 20 0.73 15.04 -2.36
N MET A 21 1.81 15.49 -1.73
CA MET A 21 2.12 16.88 -1.39
C MET A 21 3.26 16.93 -0.35
N ASN A 22 4.28 17.71 -0.69
CA ASN A 22 5.35 18.24 0.17
C ASN A 22 5.95 17.32 1.24
N GLY A 23 6.97 16.57 0.85
CA GLY A 23 8.09 16.18 1.73
C GLY A 23 7.86 15.07 2.76
N GLY A 24 6.61 14.75 3.13
CA GLY A 24 6.30 13.66 4.05
C GLY A 24 6.15 12.31 3.33
N ARG A 25 6.95 11.30 3.70
CA ARG A 25 6.66 9.91 3.28
C ARG A 25 5.48 9.41 4.10
N GLN A 26 4.30 9.38 3.50
CA GLN A 26 3.14 8.76 4.14
C GLN A 26 3.33 7.24 4.19
N ALA A 27 3.24 6.67 5.39
CA ALA A 27 3.34 5.24 5.59
C ALA A 27 2.01 4.58 5.20
N CYS A 28 1.94 4.05 3.98
CA CYS A 28 0.89 3.14 3.56
C CYS A 28 1.38 1.69 3.71
N MET A 29 0.58 0.85 4.34
CA MET A 29 0.90 -0.57 4.57
C MET A 29 -0.18 -1.44 3.93
N ALA A 30 0.22 -2.55 3.31
CA ALA A 30 -0.73 -3.56 2.88
C ALA A 30 -1.35 -4.23 4.12
N THR A 31 -2.68 -4.30 4.18
CA THR A 31 -3.39 -4.89 5.32
C THR A 31 -3.31 -6.42 5.33
N CYS A 32 -3.55 -7.05 6.49
CA CYS A 32 -3.50 -8.51 6.62
C CYS A 32 -4.58 -9.26 5.81
N SER A 33 -5.61 -8.57 5.32
CA SER A 33 -6.65 -9.16 4.49
C SER A 33 -6.12 -9.58 3.12
N ASN A 34 -5.03 -8.97 2.64
CA ASN A 34 -4.46 -9.28 1.33
C ASN A 34 -3.75 -10.62 1.32
N THR A 35 -3.98 -11.39 0.28
CA THR A 35 -3.16 -12.52 -0.13
C THR A 35 -2.49 -12.15 -1.44
N ILE A 36 -1.15 -12.13 -1.46
CA ILE A 36 -0.34 -11.70 -2.61
C ILE A 36 0.30 -12.92 -3.23
N MET A 37 0.24 -13.02 -4.55
CA MET A 37 0.90 -14.06 -5.34
C MET A 37 1.98 -13.41 -6.19
N PHE A 38 3.19 -13.91 -6.06
CA PHE A 38 4.35 -13.49 -6.82
C PHE A 38 4.61 -14.48 -7.95
N LEU A 39 4.75 -13.96 -9.16
CA LEU A 39 4.80 -14.72 -10.39
C LEU A 39 6.17 -14.53 -11.06
N ASN A 40 6.60 -15.57 -11.79
CA ASN A 40 7.84 -15.59 -12.55
C ASN A 40 9.05 -15.19 -11.67
N CYS A 41 9.23 -15.95 -10.58
CA CYS A 41 10.29 -15.74 -9.62
C CYS A 41 11.59 -16.47 -10.00
N THR A 42 12.72 -15.92 -9.56
CA THR A 42 14.06 -16.52 -9.64
C THR A 42 14.47 -17.09 -8.27
N ASP A 43 15.45 -18.00 -8.25
CA ASP A 43 15.95 -18.67 -7.03
C ASP A 43 16.44 -17.72 -5.93
N SER A 44 16.77 -16.48 -6.29
CA SER A 44 17.13 -15.41 -5.33
C SER A 44 16.05 -15.15 -4.26
N ILE A 45 14.80 -15.59 -4.50
CA ILE A 45 13.70 -15.44 -3.54
C ILE A 45 13.60 -16.58 -2.51
N LEU A 46 14.29 -17.71 -2.70
CA LEU A 46 14.12 -18.93 -1.88
C LEU A 46 14.54 -18.77 -0.40
N ARG A 47 15.22 -17.67 -0.04
CA ARG A 47 15.53 -17.31 1.35
C ARG A 47 14.53 -16.32 1.97
N SER A 48 13.46 -15.99 1.25
CA SER A 48 12.42 -15.06 1.69
C SER A 48 11.34 -15.82 2.48
N PRO A 49 10.57 -15.14 3.35
CA PRO A 49 9.47 -15.76 4.08
C PRO A 49 8.23 -16.03 3.20
N LEU A 50 8.42 -16.34 1.91
CA LEU A 50 7.35 -16.64 0.97
C LEU A 50 7.09 -18.15 0.92
N ASP A 51 5.83 -18.53 0.75
CA ASP A 51 5.47 -19.92 0.47
C ASP A 51 5.52 -20.19 -1.04
N CYS A 52 6.61 -20.82 -1.49
CA CYS A 52 6.80 -21.22 -2.89
C CYS A 52 6.53 -22.72 -3.13
N SER A 53 5.81 -23.40 -2.23
CA SER A 53 5.48 -24.82 -2.38
C SER A 53 4.70 -25.08 -3.67
N ALA A 54 5.03 -26.16 -4.39
CA ALA A 54 4.31 -26.58 -5.60
C ALA A 54 2.82 -26.91 -5.37
N THR A 55 2.42 -27.14 -4.11
CA THR A 55 1.02 -27.33 -3.69
C THR A 55 0.38 -26.05 -3.11
N GLY A 56 1.14 -24.95 -3.07
CA GLY A 56 0.70 -23.67 -2.52
C GLY A 56 -0.29 -22.94 -3.42
N LEU A 57 -0.93 -21.91 -2.86
CA LEU A 57 -2.00 -21.15 -3.52
C LEU A 57 -1.59 -20.49 -4.84
N CYS A 58 -0.33 -20.05 -4.94
CA CYS A 58 0.21 -19.48 -6.18
C CYS A 58 0.16 -20.52 -7.31
N TYR A 59 0.57 -21.76 -7.04
CA TYR A 59 0.53 -22.83 -8.04
C TYR A 59 -0.91 -23.24 -8.40
N VAL A 60 -1.84 -23.25 -7.44
CA VAL A 60 -3.27 -23.45 -7.71
C VAL A 60 -3.80 -22.36 -8.65
N TYR A 61 -3.46 -21.09 -8.37
CA TYR A 61 -3.88 -19.95 -9.19
C TYR A 61 -3.39 -20.04 -10.62
N VAL A 62 -2.08 -20.28 -10.83
CA VAL A 62 -1.51 -20.29 -12.18
C VAL A 62 -1.99 -21.48 -13.00
N ASN A 63 -2.22 -22.64 -12.38
CA ASN A 63 -2.72 -23.83 -13.07
C ASN A 63 -4.18 -23.67 -13.53
N GLU A 64 -5.02 -23.00 -12.74
CA GLU A 64 -6.43 -22.80 -13.08
C GLU A 64 -6.68 -21.54 -13.94
N THR A 65 -5.71 -20.63 -14.05
CA THR A 65 -5.87 -19.34 -14.73
C THR A 65 -5.18 -19.31 -16.09
N SER A 66 -5.98 -19.32 -17.16
CA SER A 66 -5.49 -19.17 -18.54
C SER A 66 -4.74 -17.85 -18.82
N ARG A 67 -5.02 -16.79 -18.05
CA ARG A 67 -4.30 -15.50 -18.13
C ARG A 67 -2.86 -15.58 -17.66
N VAL A 68 -2.51 -16.54 -16.79
CA VAL A 68 -1.14 -16.72 -16.31
C VAL A 68 -0.34 -17.62 -17.25
N ASN A 69 -0.99 -18.46 -18.05
CA ASN A 69 -0.34 -19.24 -19.12
C ASN A 69 0.29 -18.37 -20.22
N ALA A 70 -0.06 -17.08 -20.30
CA ALA A 70 0.62 -16.10 -21.16
C ALA A 70 1.97 -15.62 -20.59
N CYS A 71 2.20 -15.81 -19.29
CA CYS A 71 3.53 -15.75 -18.70
C CYS A 71 4.14 -17.14 -18.84
N GLU A 72 5.14 -17.28 -19.72
CA GLU A 72 5.88 -18.54 -19.93
C GLU A 72 6.17 -19.25 -18.61
N ALA A 73 5.98 -20.59 -18.61
CA ALA A 73 6.23 -21.52 -17.51
C ALA A 73 7.10 -20.93 -16.39
N ALA A 74 6.46 -20.28 -15.42
CA ALA A 74 7.17 -19.59 -14.34
C ALA A 74 7.81 -20.68 -13.47
N PRO A 75 9.15 -20.79 -13.40
CA PRO A 75 9.78 -21.90 -12.69
C PRO A 75 9.48 -21.85 -11.19
N ILE A 76 9.26 -20.65 -10.64
CA ILE A 76 8.92 -20.42 -9.23
C ILE A 76 7.74 -19.46 -9.13
N CYS A 77 6.74 -19.85 -8.34
CA CYS A 77 5.56 -19.08 -7.95
C CYS A 77 5.48 -19.07 -6.42
N CYS A 78 5.23 -17.92 -5.79
CA CYS A 78 5.16 -17.85 -4.33
C CYS A 78 3.95 -17.08 -3.80
N THR A 79 3.48 -17.44 -2.62
CA THR A 79 2.38 -16.78 -1.91
C THR A 79 2.90 -16.05 -0.67
N LEU A 80 2.33 -14.89 -0.38
CA LEU A 80 2.54 -14.15 0.85
C LEU A 80 1.20 -13.70 1.43
N LYS A 81 0.94 -14.03 2.69
CA LYS A 81 -0.11 -13.38 3.44
C LYS A 81 0.43 -12.04 3.95
N ALA A 82 -0.21 -10.95 3.55
CA ALA A 82 0.18 -9.63 4.02
C ALA A 82 -0.09 -9.48 5.53
N GLY A 83 0.43 -8.42 6.13
CA GLY A 83 0.27 -8.13 7.56
C GLY A 83 1.48 -8.43 8.44
N GLY A 84 2.55 -9.00 7.86
CA GLY A 84 3.86 -9.13 8.50
C GLY A 84 4.81 -7.98 8.15
N SER A 85 5.99 -7.91 8.80
CA SER A 85 6.98 -6.86 8.54
C SER A 85 7.47 -6.81 7.08
N ALA A 86 7.47 -7.96 6.39
CA ALA A 86 7.88 -8.09 5.00
C ALA A 86 7.03 -7.24 4.03
N THR A 87 5.74 -7.02 4.33
CA THR A 87 4.80 -6.22 3.53
C THR A 87 4.50 -4.86 4.13
N ALA A 88 5.05 -4.55 5.30
CA ALA A 88 4.74 -3.33 6.03
C ALA A 88 5.16 -2.06 5.26
N TYR A 89 6.04 -2.15 4.26
CA TYR A 89 6.59 -0.95 3.61
C TYR A 89 6.59 -0.96 2.08
N ALA A 90 6.62 -2.13 1.43
CA ALA A 90 6.58 -2.20 -0.05
C ALA A 90 6.32 -3.62 -0.55
N ILE A 91 5.54 -3.72 -1.62
CA ILE A 91 5.50 -4.90 -2.49
C ILE A 91 6.44 -4.62 -3.67
N ARG A 92 7.29 -5.59 -4.00
CA ARG A 92 8.36 -5.40 -4.99
C ARG A 92 8.28 -6.45 -6.07
N ALA A 93 7.97 -6.01 -7.29
CA ALA A 93 8.23 -6.76 -8.52
C ALA A 93 9.50 -6.22 -9.18
N ARG A 94 10.45 -7.11 -9.51
CA ARG A 94 11.78 -6.80 -10.06
C ARG A 94 12.24 -7.94 -10.98
N GLU A 95 13.18 -7.64 -11.89
CA GLU A 95 13.79 -8.65 -12.76
C GLU A 95 14.49 -9.77 -11.98
N THR A 96 15.18 -9.40 -10.90
CA THR A 96 15.73 -10.30 -9.89
C THR A 96 14.77 -10.44 -8.72
N GLY A 97 14.43 -11.66 -8.32
CA GLY A 97 13.30 -11.95 -7.43
C GLY A 97 12.08 -12.33 -8.25
N CYS A 98 10.95 -11.65 -8.05
CA CYS A 98 9.70 -11.97 -8.76
C CYS A 98 9.31 -10.83 -9.70
N ARG A 99 9.02 -11.17 -10.97
CA ARG A 99 8.81 -10.17 -12.03
C ARG A 99 7.41 -9.58 -12.05
N ALA A 100 6.44 -10.28 -11.49
CA ALA A 100 5.07 -9.82 -11.42
C ALA A 100 4.43 -10.22 -10.09
N TYR A 101 3.32 -9.56 -9.75
CA TYR A 101 2.46 -9.98 -8.66
C TYR A 101 0.99 -9.80 -9.04
N THR A 102 0.13 -10.54 -8.35
CA THR A 102 -1.30 -10.28 -8.25
C THR A 102 -1.71 -10.37 -6.79
N SER A 103 -2.85 -9.79 -6.41
CA SER A 103 -3.32 -9.83 -5.03
C SER A 103 -4.83 -9.95 -4.96
N PHE A 104 -5.29 -10.51 -3.84
CA PHE A 104 -6.70 -10.73 -3.56
C PHE A 104 -7.00 -10.26 -2.13
N VAL A 105 -7.99 -9.39 -2.00
CA VAL A 105 -8.48 -8.93 -0.69
C VAL A 105 -9.46 -9.98 -0.13
N ASN A 106 -9.29 -10.37 1.13
CA ASN A 106 -10.16 -11.33 1.82
C ASN A 106 -10.32 -12.68 1.07
N LEU A 107 -9.23 -13.17 0.46
CA LEU A 107 -9.25 -14.42 -0.29
C LEU A 107 -9.69 -15.61 0.58
N GLN A 108 -10.73 -16.32 0.13
CA GLN A 108 -11.18 -17.58 0.72
C GLN A 108 -10.50 -18.76 0.02
N MET A 109 -9.46 -19.30 0.65
CA MET A 109 -8.57 -20.31 0.08
C MET A 109 -9.24 -21.67 -0.19
N ASN A 110 -10.42 -21.90 0.39
CA ASN A 110 -11.22 -23.11 0.21
C ASN A 110 -12.15 -23.05 -1.02
N LEU A 111 -12.27 -21.89 -1.67
CA LEU A 111 -13.04 -21.74 -2.88
C LEU A 111 -12.18 -22.04 -4.12
N PRO A 112 -12.77 -22.59 -5.20
CA PRO A 112 -12.07 -22.73 -6.49
C PRO A 112 -11.73 -21.34 -7.08
N VAL A 113 -10.70 -21.27 -7.94
CA VAL A 113 -10.15 -19.99 -8.43
C VAL A 113 -11.19 -19.16 -9.18
N ASN A 114 -12.13 -19.80 -9.87
CA ASN A 114 -13.22 -19.12 -10.57
C ASN A 114 -14.22 -18.40 -9.65
N ARG A 115 -14.15 -18.61 -8.34
CA ARG A 115 -14.95 -17.91 -7.32
C ARG A 115 -14.12 -16.97 -6.45
N TRP A 116 -12.84 -16.81 -6.75
CA TRP A 116 -12.01 -15.83 -6.07
C TRP A 116 -12.48 -14.41 -6.41
N PRO A 117 -12.28 -13.44 -5.50
CA PRO A 117 -12.62 -12.06 -5.80
C PRO A 117 -11.78 -11.56 -6.98
N GLU A 118 -12.22 -10.45 -7.58
CA GLU A 118 -11.39 -9.77 -8.56
C GLU A 118 -10.03 -9.38 -7.95
N PRO A 119 -8.94 -9.40 -8.75
CA PRO A 119 -7.65 -8.93 -8.29
C PRO A 119 -7.73 -7.50 -7.77
N GLY A 120 -7.23 -7.31 -6.55
CA GLY A 120 -7.22 -6.01 -5.90
C GLY A 120 -6.38 -6.01 -4.65
N MET A 121 -6.16 -4.82 -4.11
CA MET A 121 -5.33 -4.63 -2.93
C MET A 121 -5.96 -3.64 -1.96
N GLU A 122 -5.96 -4.01 -0.68
CA GLU A 122 -6.38 -3.15 0.43
C GLU A 122 -5.14 -2.56 1.11
N PHE A 123 -5.10 -1.24 1.16
CA PHE A 123 -4.09 -0.51 1.91
C PHE A 123 -4.69 0.15 3.13
N GLN A 124 -3.85 0.33 4.14
CA GLN A 124 -4.13 1.16 5.29
C GLN A 124 -3.08 2.24 5.39
N TRP A 125 -3.53 3.47 5.66
CA TRP A 125 -2.66 4.60 5.94
C TRP A 125 -3.09 5.29 7.24
N VAL A 126 -2.12 5.97 7.83
CA VAL A 126 -2.34 6.95 8.87
C VAL A 126 -2.46 8.30 8.18
N SER A 127 -3.47 9.10 8.53
CA SER A 127 -3.60 10.47 8.04
C SER A 127 -2.30 11.22 8.31
N PRO A 128 -1.74 11.96 7.33
CA PRO A 128 -0.51 12.68 7.58
C PRO A 128 -0.77 13.74 8.64
N PRO A 129 0.15 13.94 9.60
CA PRO A 129 0.06 15.06 10.52
C PRO A 129 0.27 16.38 9.77
N GLU A 130 0.07 17.49 10.48
CA GLU A 130 0.47 18.82 10.01
C GLU A 130 1.96 18.82 9.61
N PRO A 131 2.35 19.56 8.54
CA PRO A 131 3.71 19.53 8.02
C PRO A 131 4.70 20.16 9.00
N ILE A 132 5.93 19.63 9.00
CA ILE A 132 7.03 20.17 9.81
C ILE A 132 7.48 21.51 9.23
N CYS A 133 7.73 22.49 10.10
CA CYS A 133 8.26 23.81 9.73
C CYS A 133 9.57 24.11 10.47
N GLY A 134 10.44 24.89 9.86
CA GLY A 134 11.57 25.54 10.54
C GLY A 134 11.24 26.97 10.93
N ASN A 135 10.37 27.64 10.16
CA ASN A 135 9.88 28.98 10.45
C ASN A 135 8.53 29.24 9.74
N GLN A 136 7.96 30.43 9.93
CA GLN A 136 6.62 30.77 9.41
C GLN A 136 6.51 30.73 7.88
N VAL A 137 7.59 30.93 7.12
CA VAL A 137 7.53 30.93 5.64
C VAL A 137 7.31 29.53 5.06
N ASP A 138 7.52 28.49 5.87
CA ASP A 138 7.26 27.10 5.49
C ASP A 138 5.77 26.74 5.59
N CYS A 139 4.99 27.57 6.28
CA CYS A 139 3.56 27.39 6.52
C CYS A 139 2.72 28.23 5.55
N ASP A 140 1.49 27.77 5.30
CA ASP A 140 0.52 28.56 4.54
C ASP A 140 -0.06 29.70 5.39
N GLY A 141 -0.77 30.65 4.76
CA GLY A 141 -1.39 31.77 5.48
C GLY A 141 -2.48 31.36 6.48
N ASN A 142 -2.91 30.11 6.44
CA ASN A 142 -3.95 29.54 7.30
C ASN A 142 -3.36 28.75 8.49
N SER A 143 -2.03 28.73 8.63
CA SER A 143 -1.32 28.01 9.69
C SER A 143 -0.18 28.85 10.28
N THR A 144 0.20 28.52 11.50
CA THR A 144 1.29 29.18 12.23
C THR A 144 2.33 28.15 12.63
N CYS A 145 3.61 28.43 12.40
CA CYS A 145 4.67 27.54 12.82
C CYS A 145 4.80 27.55 14.35
N GLY A 146 4.59 26.40 14.99
CA GLY A 146 4.59 26.26 16.44
C GLY A 146 5.16 24.92 16.90
N PRO A 147 5.39 24.74 18.22
CA PRO A 147 5.82 23.46 18.78
C PRO A 147 4.81 22.36 18.46
N ASP A 148 5.27 21.21 17.97
CA ASP A 148 4.38 20.10 17.61
C ASP A 148 3.72 19.51 18.88
N PRO A 149 2.38 19.39 18.93
CA PRO A 149 1.68 18.86 20.11
C PRO A 149 2.06 17.41 20.47
N ASN A 150 2.56 16.65 19.49
CA ASN A 150 2.92 15.24 19.62
C ASN A 150 4.43 15.03 19.74
N SER A 151 5.25 16.09 19.64
CA SER A 151 6.69 16.01 19.77
C SER A 151 7.30 17.31 20.28
N ASN A 152 8.04 17.21 21.39
CA ASN A 152 8.78 18.35 21.93
C ASN A 152 10.06 18.70 21.14
N VAL A 153 10.34 17.94 20.06
CA VAL A 153 11.58 18.04 19.29
C VAL A 153 11.37 18.77 17.96
N PHE A 154 10.16 18.73 17.41
CA PHE A 154 9.86 19.27 16.08
C PHE A 154 8.82 20.38 16.16
N TRP A 155 8.83 21.25 15.15
CA TRP A 155 7.85 22.30 14.97
C TRP A 155 6.97 21.93 13.77
N SER A 156 5.68 22.24 13.85
CA SER A 156 4.73 21.98 12.77
C SER A 156 3.84 23.19 12.50
N CYS A 157 3.28 23.23 11.29
CA CYS A 157 2.34 24.27 10.87
C CYS A 157 0.96 23.99 11.47
N LEU A 158 0.67 24.62 12.59
CA LEU A 158 -0.58 24.46 13.33
C LEU A 158 -1.68 25.31 12.70
N CYS A 159 -2.85 24.71 12.45
CA CYS A 159 -3.97 25.48 11.88
C CYS A 159 -4.37 26.66 12.77
N ASN A 160 -4.61 27.81 12.13
CA ASN A 160 -5.10 29.00 12.80
C ASN A 160 -6.49 28.77 13.41
N SER A 161 -6.85 29.57 14.42
CA SER A 161 -8.10 29.44 15.16
C SER A 161 -9.32 29.34 14.24
N GLY A 162 -10.16 28.31 14.45
CA GLY A 162 -11.36 28.04 13.65
C GLY A 162 -11.14 27.19 12.39
N LEU A 163 -9.88 26.87 12.05
CA LEU A 163 -9.52 25.96 10.97
C LEU A 163 -9.07 24.61 11.52
N PHE A 164 -9.20 23.57 10.69
CA PHE A 164 -8.82 22.21 11.01
C PHE A 164 -7.95 21.63 9.90
N TRP A 165 -6.99 20.80 10.29
CA TRP A 165 -6.12 20.13 9.33
C TRP A 165 -6.94 19.18 8.45
N ASN A 166 -6.90 19.38 7.14
CA ASN A 166 -7.49 18.46 6.18
C ASN A 166 -6.38 17.55 5.61
N PRO A 167 -6.27 16.28 6.09
CA PRO A 167 -5.21 15.37 5.68
C PRO A 167 -5.29 14.92 4.21
N ILE A 168 -6.45 15.09 3.57
CA ILE A 168 -6.68 14.69 2.18
C ILE A 168 -6.22 15.82 1.23
N LYS A 169 -6.50 17.07 1.61
CA LYS A 169 -6.13 18.26 0.82
C LYS A 169 -4.77 18.84 1.19
N GLY A 170 -4.19 18.42 2.31
CA GLY A 170 -2.91 18.93 2.80
C GLY A 170 -2.94 20.41 3.19
N VAL A 171 -4.08 20.92 3.68
CA VAL A 171 -4.28 22.34 4.01
C VAL A 171 -5.15 22.50 5.26
N CYS A 172 -5.01 23.64 5.93
CA CYS A 172 -5.94 24.08 6.98
C CYS A 172 -7.21 24.66 6.33
N ALA A 173 -8.36 24.06 6.64
CA ALA A 173 -9.65 24.45 6.10
C ALA A 173 -10.71 24.54 7.20
N ALA A 174 -11.73 25.37 6.99
CA ALA A 174 -12.88 25.37 7.88
C ALA A 174 -13.52 23.97 7.86
N SER A 175 -14.00 23.52 9.02
CA SER A 175 -14.79 22.29 9.08
C SER A 175 -16.02 22.44 8.19
N GLY A 176 -16.01 21.79 7.04
CA GLY A 176 -17.22 21.59 6.27
C GLY A 176 -18.11 20.65 7.07
N LEU A 177 -19.12 21.19 7.76
CA LEU A 177 -20.30 20.39 8.09
C LEU A 177 -20.88 19.88 6.76
N GLY A 178 -20.56 18.63 6.40
CA GLY A 178 -21.16 17.93 5.27
C GLY A 178 -20.16 17.13 4.44
N LEU A 179 -20.01 15.83 4.75
CA LEU A 179 -20.61 14.73 3.98
C LEU A 179 -19.84 13.42 4.25
N ILE A 180 -20.61 12.42 4.73
CA ILE A 180 -20.46 10.94 4.68
C ILE A 180 -19.19 10.30 5.27
#